data_AF-A0A0G0ZRY3-F1
#
_entry.id   AF-A0A0G0ZRY3-F1
#
_cell.length_a   1.000
_cell.length_b   1.000
_cell.length_c   1.000
_cell.angle_alpha   90.00
_cell.angle_beta   90.00
_cell.angle_gamma   90.00
#
_symmetry.space_group_name_H-M   'P 1'
#
loop_
_entity.id
_entity.type
_entity.pdbx_description
1 polymer ?
#
loop_
_entity_poly.entity_id
_entity_poly.type
_entity_poly.pdbx_seq_one_letter_code
_entity_poly.pdbx_strand_id
1 'polypeptide(L)'
;MDSNTENNITIAQTRQNKFKFPLILLIVLGIIFAAYTALTNYFTKKVISQDITEAAIAVNAPYQESPVISGINWDPASSVVRKATGSDNWPTTWASDNKIYTAYGDGTGFQSGPSKLSLGFSVISGDGYNFTGTDISSDGEQVGDGASGKKASGLLMVNNVLYMFIRNYKDGEGCQLAWSSDYASTWTWANGSGTTNNVVFTEFGYCTFINYGQNYNGAKDNNIYIVSHDNPSAYHAADRFILMRVNKDQVKNKSSYEFFKNMDSNNNPVWTSDITQRGAVFTNPGKARRSSISYNAGLNRYIWWQGIPHSGDERLDGGFGVYDAEFPWGPWTTAYYTDDWDMGPGESANFPTKWMSTDGKTMFLVFSGNDAFSVRKATVTLKTGSDP
;
A
#
# COMPACT_ATOMS: atom_id res chain seq x y z
N MET A 1 40.23 91.17 -33.13
CA MET A 1 39.56 89.92 -32.72
C MET A 1 39.32 89.14 -33.99
N ASP A 2 40.39 88.51 -34.47
CA ASP A 2 40.42 87.51 -35.55
C ASP A 2 39.94 86.16 -34.97
N SER A 3 39.57 85.09 -35.69
CA SER A 3 39.90 84.62 -37.04
C SER A 3 38.93 83.49 -37.48
N ASN A 4 38.94 83.21 -38.80
CA ASN A 4 38.44 82.02 -39.52
C ASN A 4 38.94 80.66 -38.92
N THR A 5 38.52 79.43 -39.30
CA THR A 5 38.32 78.77 -40.62
C THR A 5 37.85 77.30 -40.46
N GLU A 6 37.11 76.78 -41.46
CA GLU A 6 37.13 75.43 -42.11
C GLU A 6 36.80 74.05 -41.45
N ASN A 7 35.87 73.35 -42.14
CA ASN A 7 35.76 71.93 -42.55
C ASN A 7 36.26 70.74 -41.68
N ASN A 8 35.39 69.73 -41.49
CA ASN A 8 35.65 68.33 -41.87
C ASN A 8 34.42 67.39 -41.74
N ILE A 9 34.22 66.57 -42.77
CA ILE A 9 33.24 65.46 -42.87
C ILE A 9 33.86 64.18 -42.29
N THR A 10 33.20 63.43 -41.39
CA THR A 10 33.38 61.95 -41.31
C THR A 10 32.28 61.21 -40.54
N ILE A 11 31.52 60.38 -41.27
CA ILE A 11 31.10 58.98 -41.00
C ILE A 11 30.76 58.57 -39.54
N ALA A 12 29.49 58.28 -39.26
CA ALA A 12 29.07 57.13 -38.42
C ALA A 12 27.54 56.92 -38.41
N GLN A 13 26.95 56.46 -39.53
CA GLN A 13 25.66 55.78 -39.53
C GLN A 13 25.85 54.29 -39.84
N THR A 14 26.15 53.49 -38.82
CA THR A 14 25.80 52.05 -38.76
C THR A 14 26.33 51.45 -37.46
N ARG A 15 25.46 51.19 -36.48
CA ARG A 15 25.60 50.13 -35.45
C ARG A 15 24.45 50.24 -34.43
N GLN A 16 23.27 49.66 -34.73
CA GLN A 16 22.33 49.28 -33.66
C GLN A 16 21.38 48.10 -33.98
N ASN A 17 21.53 47.36 -35.08
CA ASN A 17 20.62 46.23 -35.42
C ASN A 17 21.31 44.87 -35.62
N LYS A 18 22.30 44.48 -34.80
CA LYS A 18 23.00 43.18 -34.97
C LYS A 18 22.97 42.20 -33.79
N PHE A 19 22.17 42.43 -32.74
CA PHE A 19 22.18 41.54 -31.55
C PHE A 19 20.85 40.91 -31.12
N LYS A 20 19.74 41.07 -31.86
CA LYS A 20 18.44 40.44 -31.49
C LYS A 20 18.14 39.10 -32.17
N PHE A 21 18.83 38.75 -33.25
CA PHE A 21 18.68 37.46 -33.93
C PHE A 21 19.32 36.24 -33.24
N PRO A 22 20.47 36.33 -32.52
CA PRO A 22 21.10 35.14 -31.95
C PRO A 22 20.38 34.60 -30.70
N LEU A 23 19.65 35.45 -29.95
CA LEU A 23 18.99 35.04 -28.71
C LEU A 23 17.73 34.19 -28.95
N ILE A 24 16.92 34.56 -29.96
CA ILE A 24 15.71 33.81 -30.31
C ILE A 24 16.08 32.43 -30.88
N LEU A 25 17.14 32.36 -31.70
CA LEU A 25 17.63 31.09 -32.24
C LEU A 25 18.13 30.14 -31.15
N LEU A 26 18.83 30.67 -30.13
CA LEU A 26 19.29 29.88 -28.97
C LEU A 26 18.14 29.33 -28.12
N ILE A 27 17.06 30.10 -27.93
CA ILE A 27 15.87 29.64 -27.20
C ILE A 27 15.15 28.53 -27.97
N VAL A 28 14.97 28.70 -29.29
CA VAL A 28 14.34 27.69 -30.14
C VAL A 28 15.16 26.40 -30.17
N LEU A 29 16.49 26.49 -30.29
CA LEU A 29 17.38 25.34 -30.23
C LEU A 29 17.34 24.64 -28.86
N GLY A 30 17.24 25.40 -27.76
CA GLY A 30 17.08 24.85 -26.42
C GLY A 30 15.78 24.07 -26.23
N ILE A 31 14.66 24.58 -26.76
CA ILE A 31 13.36 23.90 -26.72
C ILE A 31 13.38 22.62 -27.59
N ILE A 32 13.96 22.69 -28.78
CA ILE A 32 14.11 21.52 -29.67
C ILE A 32 14.99 20.46 -29.02
N PHE A 33 16.09 20.86 -28.37
CA PHE A 33 16.98 19.94 -27.66
C PHE A 33 16.28 19.29 -26.45
N ALA A 34 15.52 20.05 -25.67
CA ALA A 34 14.73 19.52 -24.55
C ALA A 34 13.65 18.54 -25.03
N ALA A 35 12.95 18.87 -26.12
CA ALA A 35 11.95 18.00 -26.73
C ALA A 35 12.58 16.72 -27.29
N TYR A 36 13.75 16.83 -27.95
CA TYR A 36 14.50 15.68 -28.46
C TYR A 36 14.96 14.77 -27.33
N THR A 37 15.46 15.33 -26.21
CA THR A 37 15.89 14.59 -25.03
C THR A 37 14.72 13.88 -24.35
N ALA A 38 13.57 14.56 -24.22
CA ALA A 38 12.36 13.95 -23.67
C ALA A 38 11.83 12.81 -24.56
N LEU A 39 11.86 13.01 -25.88
CA LEU A 39 11.39 12.03 -26.86
C LEU A 39 12.32 10.80 -26.90
N THR A 40 13.64 11.01 -26.87
CA THR A 40 14.63 9.91 -26.79
C THR A 40 14.55 9.17 -25.47
N ASN A 41 14.32 9.85 -24.33
CA ASN A 41 14.09 9.18 -23.05
C ASN A 41 12.79 8.36 -23.06
N TYR A 42 11.72 8.88 -23.66
CA TYR A 42 10.45 8.16 -23.79
C TYR A 42 10.58 6.91 -24.66
N PHE A 43 11.22 7.01 -25.83
CA PHE A 43 11.43 5.87 -26.71
C PHE A 43 12.45 4.88 -26.14
N THR A 44 13.51 5.33 -25.49
CA THR A 44 14.48 4.45 -24.81
C THR A 44 13.79 3.67 -23.69
N LYS A 45 12.96 4.32 -22.84
CA LYS A 45 12.15 3.61 -21.83
C LYS A 45 11.20 2.59 -22.46
N LYS A 46 10.55 2.94 -23.58
CA LYS A 46 9.58 2.06 -24.24
C LYS A 46 10.22 0.86 -24.94
N VAL A 47 11.36 1.05 -25.59
CA VAL A 47 12.13 -0.03 -26.24
C VAL A 47 12.71 -0.97 -25.18
N ILE A 48 13.26 -0.42 -24.09
CA ILE A 48 13.71 -1.23 -22.94
C ILE A 48 12.53 -2.02 -22.33
N SER A 49 11.32 -1.44 -22.26
CA SER A 49 10.15 -2.14 -21.71
C SER A 49 9.61 -3.29 -22.58
N GLN A 50 9.90 -3.31 -23.89
CA GLN A 50 9.40 -4.36 -24.79
C GLN A 50 10.32 -5.59 -24.83
N ASP A 51 11.64 -5.41 -24.67
CA ASP A 51 12.62 -6.51 -24.73
C ASP A 51 12.91 -7.16 -23.36
N ILE A 52 12.43 -6.57 -22.26
CA ILE A 52 12.42 -7.20 -20.94
C ILE A 52 11.14 -8.03 -20.80
N THR A 53 11.07 -9.13 -21.54
CA THR A 53 10.12 -10.19 -21.23
C THR A 53 10.85 -11.30 -20.46
N GLU A 54 10.32 -11.60 -19.27
CA GLU A 54 10.68 -12.66 -18.31
C GLU A 54 12.05 -12.59 -17.60
N ALA A 55 13.18 -12.30 -18.26
CA ALA A 55 14.49 -12.58 -17.66
C ALA A 55 15.01 -11.56 -16.60
N ALA A 56 14.59 -10.29 -16.63
CA ALA A 56 15.13 -9.28 -15.70
C ALA A 56 14.32 -9.08 -14.41
N ILE A 57 13.15 -9.73 -14.28
CA ILE A 57 12.30 -9.65 -13.07
C ILE A 57 12.97 -10.36 -11.88
N ALA A 58 13.82 -11.35 -12.15
CA ALA A 58 14.42 -12.22 -11.13
C ALA A 58 15.57 -11.60 -10.31
N VAL A 59 16.14 -10.45 -10.67
CA VAL A 59 17.40 -9.97 -10.05
C VAL A 59 17.20 -9.20 -8.73
N ASN A 60 15.99 -8.67 -8.45
CA ASN A 60 15.77 -7.79 -7.28
C ASN A 60 14.76 -8.30 -6.23
N ALA A 61 13.98 -9.34 -6.53
CA ALA A 61 12.98 -9.84 -5.59
C ALA A 61 13.64 -10.61 -4.42
N PRO A 62 13.15 -10.46 -3.16
CA PRO A 62 13.77 -11.08 -1.99
C PRO A 62 13.54 -12.60 -1.87
N TYR A 63 12.64 -13.18 -2.68
CA TYR A 63 12.29 -14.60 -2.66
C TYR A 63 12.33 -15.21 -4.06
N GLN A 64 12.50 -16.53 -4.10
CA GLN A 64 12.35 -17.35 -5.30
C GLN A 64 10.97 -17.15 -5.94
N GLU A 65 10.89 -17.33 -7.24
CA GLU A 65 9.63 -17.25 -7.97
C GLU A 65 8.59 -18.25 -7.46
N SER A 66 7.32 -17.86 -7.56
CA SER A 66 6.21 -18.74 -7.23
C SER A 66 6.20 -20.00 -8.09
N PRO A 67 5.97 -21.17 -7.49
CA PRO A 67 5.76 -22.40 -8.24
C PRO A 67 4.34 -22.48 -8.83
N VAL A 68 3.42 -21.61 -8.41
CA VAL A 68 2.00 -21.60 -8.84
C VAL A 68 1.69 -20.42 -9.74
N ILE A 69 2.13 -19.22 -9.36
CA ILE A 69 1.82 -17.98 -10.09
C ILE A 69 3.01 -17.61 -10.98
N SER A 70 2.83 -17.62 -12.29
CA SER A 70 3.87 -17.19 -13.23
C SER A 70 3.92 -15.67 -13.38
N GLY A 71 2.84 -14.95 -13.07
CA GLY A 71 2.84 -13.49 -13.06
C GLY A 71 1.49 -12.87 -12.74
N ILE A 72 1.51 -11.55 -12.58
CA ILE A 72 0.32 -10.72 -12.39
C ILE A 72 0.32 -9.63 -13.45
N ASN A 73 -0.70 -9.64 -14.31
CA ASN A 73 -0.93 -8.65 -15.34
C ASN A 73 -1.89 -7.56 -14.83
N TRP A 74 -1.47 -6.31 -14.95
CA TRP A 74 -2.27 -5.16 -14.52
C TRP A 74 -3.02 -4.56 -15.70
N ASP A 75 -4.30 -4.23 -15.52
CA ASP A 75 -5.05 -3.46 -16.53
C ASP A 75 -4.35 -2.10 -16.77
N PRO A 76 -4.49 -1.45 -17.94
CA PRO A 76 -3.78 -0.20 -18.24
C PRO A 76 -4.01 0.90 -17.20
N ALA A 77 -3.02 1.75 -16.95
CA ALA A 77 -3.12 2.85 -15.98
C ALA A 77 -4.35 3.77 -16.19
N SER A 78 -4.78 3.95 -17.45
CA SER A 78 -5.97 4.72 -17.81
C SER A 78 -7.31 4.10 -17.37
N SER A 79 -7.31 2.83 -16.96
CA SER A 79 -8.50 2.12 -16.44
C SER A 79 -8.69 2.28 -14.93
N VAL A 80 -7.72 2.87 -14.21
CA VAL A 80 -7.78 3.02 -12.75
C VAL A 80 -8.95 3.90 -12.36
N VAL A 81 -9.84 3.36 -11.53
CA VAL A 81 -10.94 4.11 -10.93
C VAL A 81 -10.44 4.77 -9.66
N ARG A 82 -10.64 6.09 -9.53
CA ARG A 82 -10.26 6.87 -8.34
C ARG A 82 -11.50 7.53 -7.73
N LYS A 83 -11.71 7.32 -6.43
CA LYS A 83 -12.76 7.95 -5.63
C LYS A 83 -12.18 8.48 -4.32
N ALA A 84 -12.96 9.26 -3.57
CA ALA A 84 -12.53 9.80 -2.28
C ALA A 84 -11.18 10.56 -2.33
N THR A 85 -10.98 11.35 -3.40
CA THR A 85 -9.74 12.11 -3.65
C THR A 85 -9.38 13.01 -2.46
N GLY A 86 -8.09 13.05 -2.13
CA GLY A 86 -7.55 13.71 -0.95
C GLY A 86 -7.60 12.85 0.32
N SER A 87 -7.84 11.53 0.22
CA SER A 87 -7.84 10.62 1.38
C SER A 87 -6.90 9.43 1.15
N ASP A 88 -6.24 8.98 2.21
CA ASP A 88 -5.28 7.87 2.21
C ASP A 88 -5.74 6.71 3.11
N ASN A 89 -4.92 5.66 3.24
CA ASN A 89 -5.11 4.51 4.14
C ASN A 89 -6.42 3.74 3.96
N TRP A 90 -6.40 2.65 3.21
CA TRP A 90 -7.62 1.91 2.89
C TRP A 90 -7.62 0.45 3.35
N PRO A 91 -7.42 0.12 4.64
CA PRO A 91 -7.53 -1.27 5.09
C PRO A 91 -8.97 -1.76 4.90
N THR A 92 -9.17 -2.87 4.19
CA THR A 92 -10.50 -3.39 3.89
C THR A 92 -10.80 -4.70 4.58
N THR A 93 -12.09 -4.99 4.80
CA THR A 93 -12.56 -6.32 5.17
C THR A 93 -13.97 -6.61 4.65
N TRP A 94 -14.27 -7.87 4.34
CA TRP A 94 -15.59 -8.30 3.86
C TRP A 94 -16.52 -8.62 5.03
N ALA A 95 -17.52 -7.78 5.25
CA ALA A 95 -18.44 -7.89 6.36
C ALA A 95 -19.61 -8.86 6.12
N SER A 96 -20.28 -9.26 7.21
CA SER A 96 -21.40 -10.19 7.19
C SER A 96 -22.62 -9.70 6.41
N ASP A 97 -22.80 -8.38 6.25
CA ASP A 97 -23.86 -7.77 5.43
C ASP A 97 -23.52 -7.72 3.93
N ASN A 98 -22.49 -8.45 3.52
CA ASN A 98 -21.98 -8.53 2.16
C ASN A 98 -21.45 -7.19 1.61
N LYS A 99 -21.00 -6.28 2.48
CA LYS A 99 -20.27 -5.07 2.07
C LYS A 99 -18.79 -5.15 2.43
N ILE A 100 -18.00 -4.27 1.85
CA ILE A 100 -16.62 -4.04 2.31
C ILE A 100 -16.64 -2.86 3.28
N TYR A 101 -16.08 -3.04 4.45
CA TYR A 101 -15.81 -1.93 5.37
C TYR A 101 -14.38 -1.48 5.18
N THR A 102 -14.14 -0.18 5.27
CA THR A 102 -12.82 0.44 5.24
C THR A 102 -12.74 1.59 6.24
N ALA A 103 -11.52 1.94 6.59
CA ALA A 103 -11.20 3.25 7.15
C ALA A 103 -10.53 4.12 6.07
N TYR A 104 -10.40 5.41 6.33
CA TYR A 104 -9.57 6.35 5.60
C TYR A 104 -8.81 7.27 6.56
N GLY A 105 -7.70 7.82 6.09
CA GLY A 105 -6.96 8.86 6.78
C GLY A 105 -6.72 10.08 5.90
N ASP A 106 -6.14 11.10 6.54
CA ASP A 106 -5.75 12.39 5.97
C ASP A 106 -6.70 13.01 4.95
N GLY A 107 -8.00 12.81 5.10
CA GLY A 107 -8.96 13.15 4.06
C GLY A 107 -10.40 13.30 4.52
N THR A 108 -11.30 13.37 3.54
CA THR A 108 -12.72 13.71 3.76
C THR A 108 -13.68 12.61 3.29
N GLY A 109 -13.15 11.42 2.98
CA GLY A 109 -13.96 10.26 2.62
C GLY A 109 -14.58 10.33 1.22
N PHE A 110 -15.56 9.48 0.98
CA PHE A 110 -16.26 9.35 -0.30
C PHE A 110 -17.23 10.50 -0.58
N GLN A 111 -17.73 11.17 0.45
CA GLN A 111 -18.77 12.20 0.36
C GLN A 111 -18.24 13.61 0.65
N SER A 112 -16.92 13.76 0.79
CA SER A 112 -16.26 15.03 1.08
C SER A 112 -16.85 15.71 2.31
N GLY A 113 -16.73 15.03 3.46
CA GLY A 113 -17.13 15.54 4.76
C GLY A 113 -16.54 16.93 5.08
N PRO A 114 -17.12 17.63 6.07
CA PRO A 114 -16.85 19.06 6.31
C PRO A 114 -15.42 19.36 6.78
N SER A 115 -14.70 18.36 7.27
CA SER A 115 -13.34 18.49 7.79
C SER A 115 -12.49 17.27 7.44
N LYS A 116 -11.18 17.50 7.30
CA LYS A 116 -10.18 16.43 7.18
C LYS A 116 -10.11 15.61 8.47
N LEU A 117 -10.11 14.29 8.35
CA LEU A 117 -9.94 13.34 9.45
C LEU A 117 -8.61 12.58 9.30
N SER A 118 -7.94 12.30 10.42
CA SER A 118 -6.81 11.36 10.47
C SER A 118 -7.31 9.91 10.47
N LEU A 119 -8.53 9.69 10.98
CA LEU A 119 -9.25 8.43 10.93
C LEU A 119 -10.74 8.70 10.69
N GLY A 120 -11.25 8.27 9.54
CA GLY A 120 -12.67 8.19 9.23
C GLY A 120 -13.04 6.79 8.71
N PHE A 121 -14.34 6.56 8.50
CA PHE A 121 -14.86 5.24 8.13
C PHE A 121 -15.79 5.34 6.94
N SER A 122 -15.73 4.33 6.07
CA SER A 122 -16.65 4.20 4.94
C SER A 122 -17.05 2.75 4.75
N VAL A 123 -18.23 2.56 4.16
CA VAL A 123 -18.70 1.27 3.67
C VAL A 123 -18.80 1.30 2.15
N ILE A 124 -18.40 0.20 1.53
CA ILE A 124 -18.34 0.05 0.08
C ILE A 124 -19.30 -1.05 -0.34
N SER A 125 -20.19 -0.70 -1.26
CA SER A 125 -21.13 -1.62 -1.92
C SER A 125 -20.69 -1.88 -3.36
N GLY A 126 -21.08 -3.03 -3.91
CA GLY A 126 -20.71 -3.46 -5.27
C GLY A 126 -19.47 -4.36 -5.33
N ASP A 127 -18.83 -4.36 -6.49
CA ASP A 127 -17.67 -5.19 -6.86
C ASP A 127 -16.50 -4.35 -7.39
N GLY A 128 -15.39 -5.00 -7.75
CA GLY A 128 -14.18 -4.31 -8.24
C GLY A 128 -14.36 -3.55 -9.56
N TYR A 129 -15.44 -3.80 -10.31
CA TYR A 129 -15.77 -3.08 -11.54
C TYR A 129 -16.68 -1.89 -11.26
N ASN A 130 -17.70 -2.09 -10.42
CA ASN A 130 -18.74 -1.11 -10.13
C ASN A 130 -19.00 -1.06 -8.63
N PHE A 131 -18.43 -0.06 -7.97
CA PHE A 131 -18.60 0.14 -6.53
C PHE A 131 -19.07 1.56 -6.19
N THR A 132 -19.73 1.69 -5.04
CA THR A 132 -20.05 2.97 -4.40
C THR A 132 -19.55 2.95 -2.97
N GLY A 133 -19.07 4.10 -2.48
CA GLY A 133 -18.70 4.28 -1.08
C GLY A 133 -19.67 5.24 -0.40
N THR A 134 -19.90 5.02 0.89
CA THR A 134 -20.70 5.89 1.76
C THR A 134 -19.95 6.03 3.06
N ASP A 135 -19.77 7.27 3.52
CA ASP A 135 -19.08 7.55 4.76
C ASP A 135 -19.99 7.22 5.95
N ILE A 136 -19.40 6.73 7.03
CA ILE A 136 -20.09 6.29 8.24
C ILE A 136 -19.80 7.33 9.31
N SER A 137 -20.84 8.04 9.76
CA SER A 137 -20.71 8.88 10.96
C SER A 137 -20.45 7.98 12.16
N SER A 138 -19.36 8.25 12.87
CA SER A 138 -18.86 7.38 13.92
C SER A 138 -18.30 8.16 15.12
N ASP A 139 -18.46 7.61 16.33
CA ASP A 139 -17.79 8.14 17.53
C ASP A 139 -16.27 7.86 17.55
N GLY A 140 -15.79 7.03 16.62
CA GLY A 140 -14.38 6.65 16.49
C GLY A 140 -13.58 7.59 15.60
N GLU A 141 -14.21 8.57 14.94
CA GLU A 141 -13.52 9.52 14.05
C GLU A 141 -12.42 10.27 14.82
N GLN A 142 -11.28 10.49 14.16
CA GLN A 142 -10.15 11.23 14.74
C GLN A 142 -9.71 12.36 13.81
N VAL A 143 -9.23 13.44 14.43
CA VAL A 143 -8.51 14.54 13.76
C VAL A 143 -7.02 14.44 14.06
N GLY A 144 -6.21 15.24 13.37
CA GLY A 144 -4.75 15.29 13.56
C GLY A 144 -3.99 15.01 12.27
N ASP A 145 -2.67 15.06 12.36
CA ASP A 145 -1.78 14.99 11.21
C ASP A 145 -0.51 14.19 11.49
N GLY A 146 0.03 13.55 10.45
CA GLY A 146 1.30 12.84 10.51
C GLY A 146 1.34 11.82 11.66
N ALA A 147 2.44 11.83 12.42
CA ALA A 147 2.65 10.92 13.55
C ALA A 147 1.67 11.16 14.72
N SER A 148 1.09 12.36 14.84
CA SER A 148 0.13 12.68 15.90
C SER A 148 -1.30 12.23 15.57
N GLY A 149 -1.62 12.00 14.29
CA GLY A 149 -2.92 11.52 13.85
C GLY A 149 -2.99 10.00 13.93
N LYS A 150 -3.92 9.46 14.73
CA LYS A 150 -4.25 8.04 14.70
C LYS A 150 -4.81 7.65 13.34
N LYS A 151 -4.35 6.54 12.79
CA LYS A 151 -4.74 6.04 11.45
C LYS A 151 -5.01 4.54 11.53
N ALA A 152 -5.93 4.03 10.73
CA ALA A 152 -6.11 2.59 10.61
C ALA A 152 -4.94 1.98 9.81
N SER A 153 -4.44 0.83 10.25
CA SER A 153 -3.47 0.01 9.50
C SER A 153 -4.07 -1.33 9.07
N GLY A 154 -5.01 -1.89 9.83
CA GLY A 154 -5.67 -3.15 9.50
C GLY A 154 -7.11 -3.19 9.95
N LEU A 155 -7.95 -3.91 9.20
CA LEU A 155 -9.37 -4.10 9.48
C LEU A 155 -9.76 -5.56 9.25
N LEU A 156 -10.65 -6.10 10.09
CA LEU A 156 -11.14 -7.48 9.98
C LEU A 156 -12.56 -7.62 10.53
N MET A 157 -13.47 -8.20 9.76
CA MET A 157 -14.76 -8.67 10.27
C MET A 157 -14.67 -10.16 10.62
N VAL A 158 -14.99 -10.52 11.86
CA VAL A 158 -15.09 -11.90 12.32
C VAL A 158 -16.16 -12.01 13.40
N ASN A 159 -16.99 -13.06 13.34
CA ASN A 159 -18.09 -13.26 14.28
C ASN A 159 -19.01 -12.02 14.42
N ASN A 160 -19.24 -11.29 13.32
CA ASN A 160 -20.01 -10.03 13.27
C ASN A 160 -19.43 -8.89 14.12
N VAL A 161 -18.15 -8.95 14.47
CA VAL A 161 -17.43 -7.86 15.13
C VAL A 161 -16.36 -7.35 14.17
N LEU A 162 -16.38 -6.04 13.95
CA LEU A 162 -15.35 -5.34 13.19
C LEU A 162 -14.20 -5.01 14.13
N TYR A 163 -13.01 -5.54 13.85
CA TYR A 163 -11.78 -5.23 14.57
C TYR A 163 -10.89 -4.34 13.71
N MET A 164 -10.24 -3.38 14.35
CA MET A 164 -9.32 -2.45 13.73
C MET A 164 -8.02 -2.42 14.52
N PHE A 165 -6.89 -2.47 13.81
CA PHE A 165 -5.62 -1.99 14.35
C PHE A 165 -5.41 -0.55 13.91
N ILE A 166 -5.13 0.29 14.89
CA ILE A 166 -4.79 1.69 14.73
C ILE A 166 -3.28 1.82 14.94
N ARG A 167 -2.58 2.41 13.99
CA ARG A 167 -1.18 2.85 14.12
C ARG A 167 -1.10 4.24 14.74
N ASN A 168 0.12 4.68 15.07
CA ASN A 168 0.36 5.96 15.73
C ASN A 168 -0.35 6.01 17.10
N TYR A 169 -0.34 4.89 17.84
CA TYR A 169 -0.89 4.85 19.18
C TYR A 169 -0.26 5.91 20.09
N LYS A 170 1.07 6.10 19.94
CA LYS A 170 1.85 7.12 20.64
C LYS A 170 2.81 7.79 19.66
N ASP A 171 2.43 8.95 19.14
CA ASP A 171 3.30 9.82 18.34
C ASP A 171 4.06 9.11 17.21
N GLY A 172 3.34 8.32 16.41
CA GLY A 172 3.90 7.58 15.28
C GLY A 172 4.37 6.17 15.61
N GLU A 173 4.33 5.78 16.89
CA GLU A 173 4.73 4.46 17.36
C GLU A 173 3.56 3.64 17.90
N GLY A 174 3.74 2.32 17.86
CA GLY A 174 2.83 1.34 18.42
C GLY A 174 1.52 1.16 17.66
N CYS A 175 0.84 0.06 17.97
CA CYS A 175 -0.47 -0.27 17.43
C CYS A 175 -1.46 -0.60 18.56
N GLN A 176 -2.70 -0.12 18.43
CA GLN A 176 -3.79 -0.28 19.39
C GLN A 176 -4.96 -0.98 18.71
N LEU A 177 -5.59 -1.95 19.39
CA LEU A 177 -6.81 -2.57 18.91
C LEU A 177 -8.04 -1.70 19.25
N ALA A 178 -9.01 -1.64 18.35
CA ALA A 178 -10.38 -1.24 18.64
C ALA A 178 -11.36 -2.22 17.99
N TRP A 179 -12.62 -2.24 18.46
CA TRP A 179 -13.67 -3.05 17.87
C TRP A 179 -15.03 -2.36 17.90
N SER A 180 -15.87 -2.72 16.92
CA SER A 180 -17.25 -2.27 16.76
C SER A 180 -18.15 -3.49 16.52
N SER A 181 -19.31 -3.52 17.18
CA SER A 181 -20.35 -4.54 17.01
C SER A 181 -21.57 -4.02 16.23
N ASP A 182 -21.48 -2.80 15.71
CA ASP A 182 -22.54 -2.07 15.02
C ASP A 182 -22.03 -1.44 13.73
N TYR A 183 -21.15 -2.16 13.04
CA TYR A 183 -20.69 -1.81 11.70
C TYR A 183 -20.02 -0.42 11.62
N ALA A 184 -19.06 -0.18 12.52
CA ALA A 184 -18.25 1.04 12.65
C ALA A 184 -19.00 2.28 13.15
N SER A 185 -20.27 2.19 13.56
CA SER A 185 -20.99 3.33 14.14
C SER A 185 -20.45 3.72 15.51
N THR A 186 -20.16 2.74 16.38
CA THR A 186 -19.53 2.96 17.68
C THR A 186 -18.32 2.07 17.89
N TRP A 187 -17.30 2.59 18.58
CA TRP A 187 -16.03 1.89 18.81
C TRP A 187 -15.68 1.77 20.29
N THR A 188 -15.29 0.56 20.68
CA THR A 188 -14.56 0.34 21.93
C THR A 188 -13.07 0.21 21.64
N TRP A 189 -12.26 0.97 22.37
CA TRP A 189 -10.81 0.99 22.21
C TRP A 189 -10.16 0.15 23.31
N ALA A 190 -9.14 -0.63 22.96
CA ALA A 190 -8.31 -1.31 23.96
C ALA A 190 -7.61 -0.27 24.83
N ASN A 191 -7.64 -0.42 26.15
CA ASN A 191 -6.98 0.49 27.06
C ASN A 191 -5.57 0.00 27.39
N GLY A 192 -4.69 0.89 27.89
CA GLY A 192 -3.41 0.48 28.47
C GLY A 192 -3.56 -0.48 29.65
N SER A 193 -2.44 -0.90 30.26
CA SER A 193 -2.36 -1.95 31.29
C SER A 193 -3.45 -1.90 32.39
N GLY A 194 -3.88 -3.07 32.88
CA GLY A 194 -4.77 -3.20 34.05
C GLY A 194 -6.22 -3.63 33.76
N THR A 195 -6.58 -3.88 32.50
CA THR A 195 -7.90 -4.46 32.12
C THR A 195 -7.72 -5.71 31.26
N THR A 196 -8.76 -6.53 31.12
CA THR A 196 -8.79 -7.69 30.19
C THR A 196 -8.84 -7.28 28.72
N ASN A 197 -9.07 -5.99 28.44
CA ASN A 197 -9.21 -5.39 27.11
C ASN A 197 -7.99 -4.49 26.81
N ASN A 198 -6.82 -5.10 26.67
CA ASN A 198 -5.53 -4.39 26.76
C ASN A 198 -4.57 -4.60 25.57
N VAL A 199 -5.11 -4.86 24.38
CA VAL A 199 -4.31 -5.11 23.17
C VAL A 199 -3.73 -3.81 22.62
N VAL A 200 -2.58 -3.45 23.17
CA VAL A 200 -1.66 -2.41 22.69
C VAL A 200 -0.28 -3.05 22.54
N PHE A 201 0.32 -2.92 21.36
CA PHE A 201 1.71 -3.32 21.12
C PHE A 201 2.57 -2.08 20.94
N THR A 202 3.61 -1.96 21.77
CA THR A 202 4.59 -0.86 21.66
C THR A 202 5.76 -1.23 20.76
N GLU A 203 5.91 -2.52 20.47
CA GLU A 203 6.98 -3.10 19.67
C GLU A 203 6.72 -2.98 18.16
N PHE A 204 5.48 -2.69 17.76
CA PHE A 204 5.01 -2.79 16.38
C PHE A 204 4.25 -1.53 15.97
N GLY A 205 4.73 -0.83 14.95
CA GLY A 205 4.14 0.41 14.46
C GLY A 205 3.05 0.24 13.40
N TYR A 206 2.92 -0.95 12.79
CA TYR A 206 2.00 -1.13 11.66
C TYR A 206 1.40 -2.55 11.63
N CYS A 207 0.44 -2.81 12.52
CA CYS A 207 -0.25 -4.09 12.62
C CYS A 207 -1.38 -4.20 11.59
N THR A 208 -1.40 -5.26 10.79
CA THR A 208 -2.45 -5.55 9.80
C THR A 208 -3.00 -6.97 9.94
N PHE A 209 -4.29 -7.15 9.70
CA PHE A 209 -4.93 -8.47 9.74
C PHE A 209 -4.78 -9.19 8.39
N ILE A 210 -4.61 -10.51 8.43
CA ILE A 210 -4.80 -11.35 7.25
C ILE A 210 -6.30 -11.53 7.02
N ASN A 211 -6.78 -11.08 5.86
CA ASN A 211 -8.19 -11.15 5.49
C ASN A 211 -8.54 -12.48 4.78
N TYR A 212 -9.73 -13.00 5.09
CA TYR A 212 -10.35 -14.16 4.43
C TYR A 212 -11.67 -13.74 3.80
N GLY A 213 -12.57 -14.69 3.51
CA GLY A 213 -13.89 -14.41 2.95
C GLY A 213 -14.81 -13.65 3.90
N GLN A 214 -16.07 -13.53 3.47
CA GLN A 214 -17.13 -12.83 4.19
C GLN A 214 -17.18 -13.21 5.68
N ASN A 215 -17.08 -12.22 6.57
CA ASN A 215 -17.11 -12.44 8.03
C ASN A 215 -16.09 -13.49 8.49
N TYR A 216 -14.89 -13.46 7.89
CA TYR A 216 -13.81 -14.41 8.14
C TYR A 216 -14.06 -15.85 7.67
N ASN A 217 -15.06 -16.07 6.83
CA ASN A 217 -15.37 -17.40 6.32
C ASN A 217 -14.22 -17.96 5.45
N GLY A 218 -14.01 -19.27 5.52
CA GLY A 218 -12.92 -19.95 4.81
C GLY A 218 -11.54 -19.85 5.49
N ALA A 219 -11.46 -19.31 6.70
CA ALA A 219 -10.25 -19.42 7.53
C ALA A 219 -9.86 -20.88 7.74
N LYS A 220 -8.56 -21.19 7.58
CA LYS A 220 -8.05 -22.58 7.65
C LYS A 220 -8.01 -23.14 9.08
N ASP A 221 -8.10 -22.28 10.09
CA ASP A 221 -8.16 -22.65 11.50
C ASP A 221 -8.96 -21.61 12.33
N ASN A 222 -8.93 -21.75 13.65
CA ASN A 222 -9.62 -20.84 14.58
C ASN A 222 -8.81 -19.59 14.94
N ASN A 223 -7.65 -19.37 14.32
CA ASN A 223 -6.79 -18.25 14.63
C ASN A 223 -7.02 -17.09 13.66
N ILE A 224 -6.92 -15.88 14.22
CA ILE A 224 -6.71 -14.66 13.46
C ILE A 224 -5.21 -14.44 13.37
N TYR A 225 -4.74 -14.16 12.16
CA TYR A 225 -3.34 -13.84 11.89
C TYR A 225 -3.15 -12.34 11.69
N ILE A 226 -2.06 -11.83 12.24
CA ILE A 226 -1.69 -10.41 12.20
C ILE A 226 -0.23 -10.30 11.79
N VAL A 227 0.07 -9.35 10.91
CA VAL A 227 1.42 -9.08 10.43
C VAL A 227 1.83 -7.65 10.80
N SER A 228 3.10 -7.47 11.14
CA SER A 228 3.72 -6.15 11.27
C SER A 228 5.16 -6.22 10.81
N HIS A 229 5.75 -5.10 10.37
CA HIS A 229 7.21 -5.00 10.33
C HIS A 229 7.74 -4.96 11.77
N ASP A 230 8.99 -5.41 11.97
CA ASP A 230 9.61 -5.50 13.30
C ASP A 230 10.22 -4.17 13.74
N ASN A 231 9.38 -3.14 13.87
CA ASN A 231 9.79 -1.81 14.34
C ASN A 231 8.63 -1.10 15.06
N PRO A 232 8.90 -0.37 16.16
CA PRO A 232 7.87 0.38 16.87
C PRO A 232 7.26 1.52 16.06
N SER A 233 8.00 2.12 15.12
CA SER A 233 7.54 3.25 14.32
C SER A 233 6.81 2.81 13.05
N ALA A 234 5.65 3.43 12.78
CA ALA A 234 4.89 3.25 11.55
C ALA A 234 5.58 3.77 10.28
N TYR A 235 6.67 4.54 10.44
CA TYR A 235 7.32 5.31 9.38
C TYR A 235 8.70 4.78 9.01
N HIS A 236 9.35 4.04 9.90
CA HIS A 236 10.67 3.48 9.66
C HIS A 236 10.56 2.04 9.14
N ALA A 237 11.24 1.77 8.03
CA ALA A 237 11.39 0.41 7.54
C ALA A 237 12.25 -0.43 8.50
N ALA A 238 11.98 -1.73 8.52
CA ALA A 238 12.72 -2.75 9.22
C ALA A 238 13.34 -3.74 8.21
N ASP A 239 14.04 -4.75 8.73
CA ASP A 239 14.61 -5.81 7.91
C ASP A 239 13.68 -7.00 7.71
N ARG A 240 12.63 -7.10 8.52
CA ARG A 240 11.74 -8.27 8.56
C ARG A 240 10.32 -7.91 9.00
N PHE A 241 9.40 -8.80 8.66
CA PHE A 241 8.06 -8.86 9.22
C PHE A 241 7.95 -9.98 10.25
N ILE A 242 7.05 -9.76 11.21
CA ILE A 242 6.65 -10.71 12.25
C ILE A 242 5.22 -11.15 11.99
N LEU A 243 4.93 -12.39 12.36
CA LEU A 243 3.58 -12.96 12.33
C LEU A 243 3.12 -13.21 13.77
N MET A 244 1.92 -12.74 14.07
CA MET A 244 1.21 -13.03 15.30
C MET A 244 -0.02 -13.86 14.97
N ARG A 245 -0.50 -14.61 15.95
CA ARG A 245 -1.83 -15.21 15.92
C ARG A 245 -2.55 -15.07 17.26
N VAL A 246 -3.87 -15.11 17.21
CA VAL A 246 -4.73 -15.19 18.40
C VAL A 246 -5.96 -16.00 18.05
N ASN A 247 -6.47 -16.80 18.98
CA ASN A 247 -7.76 -17.45 18.77
C ASN A 247 -8.86 -16.38 18.55
N LYS A 248 -9.76 -16.59 17.58
CA LYS A 248 -10.80 -15.61 17.22
C LYS A 248 -11.75 -15.24 18.36
N ASP A 249 -11.83 -16.04 19.42
CA ASP A 249 -12.63 -15.75 20.61
C ASP A 249 -11.84 -15.01 21.71
N GLN A 250 -10.54 -14.76 21.48
CA GLN A 250 -9.62 -14.12 22.42
C GLN A 250 -8.97 -12.83 21.88
N VAL A 251 -9.48 -12.26 20.77
CA VAL A 251 -8.89 -11.07 20.11
C VAL A 251 -8.71 -9.89 21.06
N LYS A 252 -9.55 -9.77 22.10
CA LYS A 252 -9.50 -8.65 23.05
C LYS A 252 -8.50 -8.84 24.19
N ASN A 253 -7.89 -10.02 24.29
CA ASN A 253 -7.02 -10.43 25.39
C ASN A 253 -5.55 -10.51 24.95
N LYS A 254 -4.73 -9.53 25.33
CA LYS A 254 -3.32 -9.45 24.88
C LYS A 254 -2.50 -10.68 25.26
N SER A 255 -2.78 -11.32 26.41
CA SER A 255 -2.00 -12.49 26.85
C SER A 255 -2.28 -13.76 26.04
N SER A 256 -3.30 -13.74 25.17
CA SER A 256 -3.63 -14.86 24.28
C SER A 256 -2.94 -14.78 22.91
N TYR A 257 -2.17 -13.72 22.66
CA TYR A 257 -1.43 -13.56 21.41
C TYR A 257 -0.15 -14.40 21.45
N GLU A 258 0.11 -15.12 20.37
CA GLU A 258 1.33 -15.88 20.15
C GLU A 258 2.09 -15.31 18.95
N PHE A 259 3.40 -15.43 18.97
CA PHE A 259 4.31 -14.93 17.95
C PHE A 259 4.98 -16.10 17.25
N PHE A 260 5.08 -16.02 15.92
CA PHE A 260 5.88 -16.96 15.16
C PHE A 260 7.35 -16.82 15.56
N LYS A 261 7.99 -17.93 15.92
CA LYS A 261 9.40 -17.98 16.33
C LYS A 261 10.29 -18.46 15.19
N ASN A 262 9.97 -19.61 14.61
CA ASN A 262 10.72 -20.25 13.53
C ASN A 262 9.95 -21.48 13.02
N MET A 263 10.47 -22.14 11.99
CA MET A 263 10.07 -23.49 11.62
C MET A 263 10.89 -24.51 12.43
N ASP A 264 10.28 -25.61 12.85
CA ASP A 264 10.99 -26.76 13.42
C ASP A 264 11.63 -27.64 12.33
N SER A 265 12.31 -28.73 12.72
CA SER A 265 12.97 -29.65 11.79
C SER A 265 12.01 -30.42 10.88
N ASN A 266 10.71 -30.43 11.21
CA ASN A 266 9.65 -31.09 10.44
C ASN A 266 8.84 -30.08 9.60
N ASN A 267 9.31 -28.84 9.48
CA ASN A 267 8.61 -27.74 8.81
C ASN A 267 7.24 -27.40 9.43
N ASN A 268 7.10 -27.55 10.75
CA ASN A 268 5.96 -26.99 11.48
C ASN A 268 6.30 -25.62 12.07
N PRO A 269 5.34 -24.69 12.14
CA PRO A 269 5.57 -23.39 12.77
C PRO A 269 5.66 -23.54 14.30
N VAL A 270 6.73 -23.01 14.88
CA VAL A 270 6.90 -22.88 16.33
C VAL A 270 6.35 -21.53 16.77
N TRP A 271 5.48 -21.56 17.77
CA TRP A 271 4.83 -20.38 18.36
C TRP A 271 5.31 -20.16 19.79
N THR A 272 5.42 -18.90 20.19
CA THR A 272 5.83 -18.49 21.53
C THR A 272 4.90 -17.40 22.06
N SER A 273 4.60 -17.41 23.36
CA SER A 273 3.91 -16.30 24.03
C SER A 273 4.87 -15.17 24.45
N ASP A 274 6.18 -15.44 24.42
CA ASP A 274 7.23 -14.45 24.71
C ASP A 274 7.56 -13.65 23.45
N ILE A 275 7.08 -12.40 23.40
CA ILE A 275 7.30 -11.47 22.29
C ILE A 275 8.78 -11.23 21.98
N THR A 276 9.67 -11.38 22.95
CA THR A 276 11.12 -11.17 22.75
C THR A 276 11.76 -12.28 21.92
N GLN A 277 11.09 -13.44 21.82
CA GLN A 277 11.54 -14.58 21.04
C GLN A 277 10.94 -14.63 19.62
N ARG A 278 10.18 -13.60 19.19
CA ARG A 278 9.60 -13.56 17.85
C ARG A 278 10.68 -13.64 16.75
N GLY A 279 10.39 -14.40 15.71
CA GLY A 279 11.23 -14.54 14.53
C GLY A 279 10.67 -13.83 13.29
N ALA A 280 11.40 -13.96 12.20
CA ALA A 280 10.99 -13.43 10.90
C ALA A 280 10.01 -14.41 10.23
N VAL A 281 8.82 -13.94 9.84
CA VAL A 281 7.98 -14.67 8.87
C VAL A 281 8.38 -14.35 7.43
N PHE A 282 8.96 -13.17 7.24
CA PHE A 282 9.43 -12.66 5.95
C PHE A 282 10.58 -11.68 6.21
N THR A 283 11.73 -11.89 5.56
CA THR A 283 12.90 -11.01 5.58
C THR A 283 13.04 -10.27 4.25
N ASN A 284 13.25 -8.95 4.31
CA ASN A 284 13.59 -8.09 3.18
C ASN A 284 14.34 -6.86 3.75
N PRO A 285 15.67 -6.95 3.90
CA PRO A 285 16.47 -5.98 4.66
C PRO A 285 16.23 -4.53 4.19
N GLY A 286 15.98 -3.63 5.15
CA GLY A 286 15.69 -2.21 4.92
C GLY A 286 14.39 -1.89 4.17
N LYS A 287 13.58 -2.89 3.79
CA LYS A 287 12.40 -2.71 2.94
C LYS A 287 11.08 -3.13 3.63
N ALA A 288 11.12 -3.74 4.81
CA ALA A 288 9.91 -4.16 5.51
C ALA A 288 9.22 -2.97 6.20
N ARG A 289 8.17 -2.41 5.59
CA ARG A 289 7.39 -1.30 6.18
C ARG A 289 5.90 -1.60 6.17
N ARG A 290 5.20 -1.22 5.11
CA ARG A 290 3.73 -1.37 5.01
C ARG A 290 3.38 -2.55 4.13
N SER A 291 2.40 -3.31 4.59
CA SER A 291 1.95 -4.51 3.90
C SER A 291 0.49 -4.85 4.23
N SER A 292 -0.06 -5.76 3.44
CA SER A 292 -1.33 -6.42 3.73
C SER A 292 -1.33 -7.82 3.14
N ILE A 293 -2.13 -8.71 3.72
CA ILE A 293 -2.30 -10.07 3.22
C ILE A 293 -3.78 -10.40 3.11
N SER A 294 -4.15 -11.03 2.00
CA SER A 294 -5.51 -11.52 1.76
C SER A 294 -5.46 -12.93 1.21
N TYR A 295 -6.39 -13.78 1.64
CA TYR A 295 -6.46 -15.15 1.17
C TYR A 295 -7.27 -15.26 -0.12
N ASN A 296 -6.62 -15.72 -1.18
CA ASN A 296 -7.24 -16.04 -2.46
C ASN A 296 -7.72 -17.49 -2.44
N ALA A 297 -9.02 -17.66 -2.19
CA ALA A 297 -9.64 -18.98 -2.05
C ALA A 297 -9.61 -19.79 -3.36
N GLY A 298 -9.73 -19.14 -4.51
CA GLY A 298 -9.71 -19.81 -5.82
C GLY A 298 -8.35 -20.39 -6.18
N LEU A 299 -7.26 -19.82 -5.63
CA LEU A 299 -5.90 -20.35 -5.80
C LEU A 299 -5.42 -21.16 -4.59
N ASN A 300 -6.14 -21.16 -3.46
CA ASN A 300 -5.68 -21.71 -2.18
C ASN A 300 -4.35 -21.08 -1.70
N ARG A 301 -4.17 -19.77 -1.94
CA ARG A 301 -2.93 -19.04 -1.60
C ARG A 301 -3.21 -17.79 -0.78
N TYR A 302 -2.33 -17.51 0.17
CA TYR A 302 -2.20 -16.18 0.77
C TYR A 302 -1.49 -15.27 -0.22
N ILE A 303 -2.03 -14.08 -0.46
CA ILE A 303 -1.46 -13.07 -1.35
C ILE A 303 -1.02 -11.88 -0.49
N TRP A 304 0.28 -11.62 -0.46
CA TRP A 304 0.92 -10.59 0.35
C TRP A 304 1.38 -9.44 -0.55
N TRP A 305 0.77 -8.26 -0.40
CA TRP A 305 1.29 -7.02 -0.98
C TRP A 305 2.27 -6.32 -0.02
N GLN A 306 3.46 -5.94 -0.51
CA GLN A 306 4.45 -5.17 0.24
C GLN A 306 4.95 -4.00 -0.61
N GLY A 307 4.65 -2.76 -0.19
CA GLY A 307 5.26 -1.57 -0.79
C GLY A 307 6.76 -1.50 -0.51
N ILE A 308 7.55 -1.08 -1.50
CA ILE A 308 8.99 -0.89 -1.37
C ILE A 308 9.26 0.56 -0.94
N PRO A 309 9.77 0.81 0.28
CA PRO A 309 10.13 2.15 0.71
C PRO A 309 11.20 2.75 -0.20
N HIS A 310 11.06 4.02 -0.55
CA HIS A 310 12.03 4.76 -1.32
C HIS A 310 12.06 6.23 -0.90
N SER A 311 12.92 7.06 -1.48
CA SER A 311 13.14 8.44 -1.04
C SER A 311 12.16 9.47 -1.62
N GLY A 312 11.38 9.09 -2.62
CA GLY A 312 10.35 9.92 -3.25
C GLY A 312 9.00 9.78 -2.58
N ASP A 313 7.96 10.20 -3.30
CA ASP A 313 6.59 10.21 -2.81
C ASP A 313 5.84 8.98 -3.34
N GLU A 314 5.56 8.01 -2.46
CA GLU A 314 4.91 6.76 -2.88
C GLU A 314 3.53 6.96 -3.50
N ARG A 315 2.91 8.14 -3.32
CA ARG A 315 1.66 8.51 -3.99
C ARG A 315 1.83 8.73 -5.49
N LEU A 316 3.04 9.06 -5.94
CA LEU A 316 3.36 9.47 -7.30
C LEU A 316 4.19 8.43 -8.06
N ASP A 317 5.12 7.76 -7.38
CA ASP A 317 6.02 6.78 -7.97
C ASP A 317 6.45 5.67 -6.97
N GLY A 318 7.25 4.72 -7.46
CA GLY A 318 7.78 3.61 -6.67
C GLY A 318 7.17 2.26 -7.02
N GLY A 319 7.50 1.25 -6.21
CA GLY A 319 7.24 -0.14 -6.54
C GLY A 319 6.75 -0.96 -5.37
N PHE A 320 6.44 -2.23 -5.65
CA PHE A 320 6.00 -3.19 -4.64
C PHE A 320 6.28 -4.63 -5.09
N GLY A 321 6.27 -5.53 -4.11
CA GLY A 321 6.20 -6.97 -4.33
C GLY A 321 4.80 -7.50 -4.05
N VAL A 322 4.40 -8.52 -4.81
CA VAL A 322 3.31 -9.43 -4.44
C VAL A 322 3.92 -10.81 -4.24
N TYR A 323 3.71 -11.38 -3.07
CA TYR A 323 4.20 -12.69 -2.68
C TYR A 323 3.03 -13.63 -2.42
N ASP A 324 3.29 -14.92 -2.54
CA ASP A 324 2.28 -15.92 -2.25
C ASP A 324 2.83 -17.08 -1.42
N ALA A 325 1.93 -17.74 -0.67
CA ALA A 325 2.24 -18.91 0.13
C ALA A 325 1.00 -19.79 0.34
N GLU A 326 1.20 -21.06 0.67
CA GLU A 326 0.11 -21.98 1.03
C GLU A 326 -0.37 -21.79 2.47
N PHE A 327 0.54 -21.35 3.35
CA PHE A 327 0.32 -21.13 4.79
C PHE A 327 0.66 -19.69 5.16
N PRO A 328 0.06 -19.14 6.23
CA PRO A 328 0.30 -17.74 6.62
C PRO A 328 1.72 -17.53 7.19
N TRP A 329 2.46 -18.60 7.47
CA TRP A 329 3.87 -18.57 7.86
C TRP A 329 4.83 -18.91 6.71
N GLY A 330 4.35 -18.99 5.46
CA GLY A 330 5.17 -19.33 4.30
C GLY A 330 5.27 -20.84 4.01
N PRO A 331 6.28 -21.28 3.25
CA PRO A 331 7.33 -20.46 2.63
C PRO A 331 6.75 -19.47 1.62
N TRP A 332 7.24 -18.24 1.65
CA TRP A 332 6.82 -17.18 0.73
C TRP A 332 7.60 -17.25 -0.57
N THR A 333 6.89 -17.01 -1.67
CA THR A 333 7.46 -16.95 -3.02
C THR A 333 7.00 -15.69 -3.75
N THR A 334 7.78 -15.24 -4.72
CA THR A 334 7.49 -14.02 -5.50
C THR A 334 6.51 -14.32 -6.63
N ALA A 335 5.33 -13.68 -6.60
CA ALA A 335 4.33 -13.74 -7.67
C ALA A 335 4.42 -12.53 -8.63
N TYR A 336 4.87 -11.38 -8.13
CA TYR A 336 5.14 -10.17 -8.90
C TYR A 336 6.12 -9.28 -8.15
N TYR A 337 7.01 -8.58 -8.85
CA TYR A 337 7.91 -7.59 -8.25
C TYR A 337 8.25 -6.50 -9.26
N THR A 338 8.19 -5.24 -8.83
CA THR A 338 8.73 -4.11 -9.58
C THR A 338 9.24 -3.05 -8.61
N ASP A 339 10.38 -2.41 -8.92
CA ASP A 339 10.87 -1.24 -8.17
C ASP A 339 10.23 0.07 -8.67
N ASP A 340 9.70 0.08 -9.90
CA ASP A 340 9.06 1.23 -10.54
C ASP A 340 7.77 0.75 -11.23
N TRP A 341 6.63 0.96 -10.57
CA TRP A 341 5.32 0.69 -11.17
C TRP A 341 4.92 1.88 -12.06
N ASP A 342 4.03 1.66 -13.02
CA ASP A 342 3.59 2.71 -13.98
C ASP A 342 2.75 3.84 -13.35
N MET A 343 2.63 3.83 -12.02
CA MET A 343 2.10 4.91 -11.17
C MET A 343 2.53 4.68 -9.71
N GLY A 344 2.35 5.68 -8.85
CA GLY A 344 2.55 5.52 -7.40
C GLY A 344 1.62 4.46 -6.80
N PRO A 345 2.16 3.42 -6.12
CA PRO A 345 1.36 2.40 -5.46
C PRO A 345 0.72 2.91 -4.16
N GLY A 346 1.13 4.09 -3.69
CA GLY A 346 0.64 4.72 -2.49
C GLY A 346 1.21 4.14 -1.21
N GLU A 347 0.77 4.78 -0.15
CA GLU A 347 1.12 4.49 1.23
C GLU A 347 0.46 3.23 1.80
N SER A 348 -0.60 2.72 1.17
CA SER A 348 -1.30 1.49 1.55
C SER A 348 -1.89 0.80 0.33
N ALA A 349 -1.89 -0.53 0.31
CA ALA A 349 -2.68 -1.30 -0.64
C ALA A 349 -3.08 -2.66 -0.07
N ASN A 350 -4.13 -3.27 -0.63
CA ASN A 350 -4.61 -4.61 -0.32
C ASN A 350 -5.51 -5.15 -1.44
N PHE A 351 -5.76 -6.46 -1.40
CA PHE A 351 -6.68 -7.14 -2.31
C PHE A 351 -7.96 -7.54 -1.55
N PRO A 352 -9.07 -6.77 -1.63
CA PRO A 352 -10.30 -7.15 -0.95
C PRO A 352 -10.77 -8.53 -1.42
N THR A 353 -10.91 -9.47 -0.49
CA THR A 353 -11.25 -10.87 -0.81
C THR A 353 -12.60 -11.03 -1.51
N LYS A 354 -13.54 -10.11 -1.24
CA LYS A 354 -14.83 -10.02 -1.95
C LYS A 354 -14.67 -9.81 -3.46
N TRP A 355 -13.58 -9.18 -3.89
CA TRP A 355 -13.32 -8.82 -5.28
C TRP A 355 -12.37 -9.81 -5.97
N MET A 356 -12.15 -10.98 -5.39
CA MET A 356 -11.45 -12.07 -6.07
C MET A 356 -12.47 -12.95 -6.81
N SER A 357 -12.17 -13.32 -8.05
CA SER A 357 -13.01 -14.27 -8.79
C SER A 357 -12.99 -15.65 -8.14
N THR A 358 -13.99 -16.48 -8.46
CA THR A 358 -14.11 -17.85 -7.93
C THR A 358 -12.88 -18.71 -8.24
N ASP A 359 -12.29 -18.55 -9.43
CA ASP A 359 -11.05 -19.23 -9.82
C ASP A 359 -9.78 -18.53 -9.31
N GLY A 360 -9.93 -17.39 -8.61
CA GLY A 360 -8.83 -16.61 -8.06
C GLY A 360 -7.95 -15.89 -9.09
N LYS A 361 -8.24 -16.04 -10.39
CA LYS A 361 -7.40 -15.48 -11.47
C LYS A 361 -7.66 -14.00 -11.71
N THR A 362 -8.78 -13.46 -11.27
CA THR A 362 -9.05 -12.02 -11.25
C THR A 362 -9.05 -11.53 -9.81
N MET A 363 -8.26 -10.50 -9.54
CA MET A 363 -8.24 -9.77 -8.27
C MET A 363 -8.31 -8.27 -8.55
N PHE A 364 -8.59 -7.47 -7.54
CA PHE A 364 -8.52 -6.01 -7.62
C PHE A 364 -7.65 -5.49 -6.49
N LEU A 365 -6.67 -4.65 -6.83
CA LEU A 365 -5.87 -3.93 -5.86
C LEU A 365 -6.60 -2.65 -5.49
N VAL A 366 -6.92 -2.50 -4.21
CA VAL A 366 -7.26 -1.21 -3.59
C VAL A 366 -5.95 -0.60 -3.10
N PHE A 367 -5.64 0.62 -3.52
CA PHE A 367 -4.41 1.30 -3.16
C PHE A 367 -4.60 2.81 -3.01
N SER A 368 -3.70 3.47 -2.27
CA SER A 368 -3.80 4.90 -1.95
C SER A 368 -2.94 5.81 -2.82
N GLY A 369 -2.48 5.33 -3.98
CA GLY A 369 -1.75 6.17 -4.94
C GLY A 369 -2.54 7.42 -5.28
N ASN A 370 -1.88 8.57 -5.42
CA ASN A 370 -2.50 9.87 -5.69
C ASN A 370 -3.59 10.29 -4.68
N ASP A 371 -3.46 9.89 -3.41
CA ASP A 371 -4.39 10.18 -2.30
C ASP A 371 -5.86 9.93 -2.68
N ALA A 372 -6.16 8.72 -3.13
CA ALA A 372 -7.53 8.35 -3.48
C ALA A 372 -7.79 6.89 -3.12
N PHE A 373 -9.06 6.54 -2.93
CA PHE A 373 -9.50 5.15 -3.03
C PHE A 373 -9.36 4.72 -4.49
N SER A 374 -8.25 4.05 -4.80
CA SER A 374 -7.88 3.70 -6.17
C SER A 374 -8.01 2.21 -6.38
N VAL A 375 -8.64 1.82 -7.49
CA VAL A 375 -8.90 0.42 -7.81
C VAL A 375 -8.32 0.10 -9.17
N ARG A 376 -7.50 -0.97 -9.21
CA ARG A 376 -6.95 -1.51 -10.45
C ARG A 376 -7.10 -3.02 -10.48
N LYS A 377 -7.60 -3.53 -11.61
CA LYS A 377 -7.72 -4.97 -11.84
C LYS A 377 -6.35 -5.60 -12.05
N ALA A 378 -6.19 -6.78 -11.48
CA ALA A 378 -5.06 -7.68 -11.64
C ALA A 378 -5.55 -9.02 -12.19
N THR A 379 -4.88 -9.54 -13.21
CA THR A 379 -5.13 -10.87 -13.78
C THR A 379 -3.92 -11.76 -13.50
N VAL A 380 -4.12 -12.84 -12.75
CA VAL A 380 -3.10 -13.81 -12.38
C VAL A 380 -2.91 -14.82 -13.51
N THR A 381 -1.66 -15.02 -13.91
CA THR A 381 -1.26 -16.11 -14.79
C THR A 381 -0.67 -17.23 -13.95
N LEU A 382 -1.10 -18.47 -14.20
CA LEU A 382 -0.58 -19.65 -13.51
C LEU A 382 0.58 -20.27 -14.28
N LYS A 383 1.45 -21.03 -13.60
CA LYS A 383 2.43 -21.89 -14.28
C LYS A 383 1.70 -23.04 -15.00
N THR A 384 2.25 -23.50 -16.11
CA THR A 384 1.65 -24.60 -16.88
C THR A 384 1.56 -25.86 -16.02
N GLY A 385 0.36 -26.41 -15.85
CA GLY A 385 0.13 -27.61 -15.03
C GLY A 385 0.01 -27.38 -13.52
N SER A 386 -0.02 -26.12 -13.05
CA SER A 386 -0.22 -25.79 -11.64
C SER A 386 -1.67 -25.40 -11.30
N ASP A 387 -2.65 -26.15 -11.83
CA ASP A 387 -4.04 -25.95 -11.37
C ASP A 387 -4.12 -26.26 -9.85
N PRO A 388 -4.76 -25.37 -9.07
CA PRO A 388 -4.73 -25.38 -7.60
C PRO A 388 -5.48 -26.55 -6.94
#